data_AF-A0A5B8VUI8-F1
#
_entry.id   AF-A0A5B8VUI8-F1
#
_cell.length_a   1.000
_cell.length_b   1.000
_cell.length_c   1.000
_cell.angle_alpha   90.00
_cell.angle_beta   90.00
_cell.angle_gamma   90.00
#
_symmetry.space_group_name_H-M   'P 1'
#
loop_
_entity.id
_entity.type
_entity.pdbx_description
1 polymer ?
#
loop_
_entity_poly.entity_id
_entity_poly.type
_entity_poly.pdbx_seq_one_letter_code
_entity_poly.pdbx_strand_id
1 'polypeptide(L)'
;MINKSFIGRKKAIEKRLSDHGISDIKIQYLPYLDFDPESLAKPFDIGCRIIILYAVSIAAQHEKHRQKIMDWLKAESLWEYVSERETKLFEGKVKDRKALVNFSWQIEAAYVLAWSLGLVTKLSASCQPIDDEEFNEFDTVIPSVGEPLNDFLTKLHYIDETTIIDENLFNELVTTYLRDIYFNGNPNTSTVDSVVSFERHKALNWLRRFSGIEEWDETDTST
;
A
#
# COMPACT_ATOMS: atom_id res chain seq x y z
N MET A 1 -18.83 -23.20 -15.41
CA MET A 1 -19.93 -22.27 -15.05
C MET A 1 -19.30 -21.04 -14.45
N ILE A 2 -19.59 -19.84 -14.96
CA ILE A 2 -19.07 -18.59 -14.38
C ILE A 2 -19.77 -18.37 -13.03
N ASN A 3 -19.00 -18.21 -11.96
CA ASN A 3 -19.51 -17.97 -10.61
C ASN A 3 -20.29 -16.64 -10.58
N LYS A 4 -21.57 -16.66 -10.18
CA LYS A 4 -22.41 -15.44 -10.08
C LYS A 4 -21.80 -14.38 -9.17
N SER A 5 -21.00 -14.79 -8.17
CA SER A 5 -20.24 -13.89 -7.29
C SER A 5 -19.24 -13.02 -8.08
N PHE A 6 -18.48 -13.62 -9.00
CA PHE A 6 -17.49 -12.89 -9.82
C PHE A 6 -18.12 -11.84 -10.72
N ILE A 7 -19.32 -12.11 -11.25
CA ILE A 7 -20.05 -11.14 -12.07
C ILE A 7 -20.45 -9.91 -11.23
N GLY A 8 -20.84 -10.11 -9.97
CA GLY A 8 -21.15 -9.04 -9.04
C GLY A 8 -19.94 -8.17 -8.71
N ARG A 9 -18.83 -8.80 -8.30
CA ARG A 9 -17.54 -8.14 -8.00
C ARG A 9 -17.03 -7.34 -9.18
N LYS A 10 -16.99 -7.95 -10.38
CA LYS A 10 -16.63 -7.26 -11.63
C LYS A 10 -17.44 -5.97 -11.82
N LYS A 11 -18.77 -6.06 -11.72
CA LYS A 11 -19.65 -4.90 -11.92
C LYS A 11 -19.39 -3.81 -10.90
N ALA A 12 -19.12 -4.16 -9.64
CA ALA A 12 -18.82 -3.20 -8.59
C ALA A 12 -17.52 -2.43 -8.88
N ILE A 13 -16.44 -3.16 -9.24
CA ILE A 13 -15.14 -2.56 -9.56
C ILE A 13 -15.24 -1.66 -10.80
N GLU A 14 -15.85 -2.14 -11.88
CA GLU A 14 -16.02 -1.35 -13.12
C GLU A 14 -16.92 -0.14 -12.91
N LYS A 15 -17.93 -0.24 -12.03
CA LYS A 15 -18.74 0.92 -11.64
C LYS A 15 -17.89 1.94 -10.89
N ARG A 16 -17.10 1.52 -9.89
CA ARG A 16 -16.21 2.41 -9.15
C ARG A 16 -15.21 3.12 -10.06
N LEU A 17 -14.59 2.40 -10.99
CA LEU A 17 -13.71 3.01 -12.02
C LEU A 17 -14.45 4.11 -12.79
N SER A 18 -15.67 3.81 -13.26
CA SER A 18 -16.47 4.77 -14.02
C SER A 18 -16.91 5.98 -13.18
N ASP A 19 -17.24 5.78 -11.90
CA ASP A 19 -17.61 6.86 -10.97
C ASP A 19 -16.45 7.86 -10.77
N HIS A 20 -15.20 7.42 -11.04
CA HIS A 20 -13.99 8.24 -10.96
C HIS A 20 -13.43 8.67 -12.33
N GLY A 21 -14.22 8.52 -13.40
CA GLY A 21 -13.85 9.00 -14.74
C GLY A 21 -12.99 8.02 -15.56
N ILE A 22 -12.91 6.75 -15.14
CA ILE A 22 -12.19 5.69 -15.85
C ILE A 22 -13.21 4.72 -16.45
N SER A 23 -13.71 5.03 -17.64
CA SER A 23 -14.78 4.24 -18.29
C SER A 23 -14.26 3.17 -19.27
N ASP A 24 -13.06 3.36 -19.81
CA ASP A 24 -12.51 2.55 -20.91
C ASP A 24 -11.81 1.27 -20.45
N ILE A 25 -11.54 1.13 -19.14
CA ILE A 25 -11.00 -0.09 -18.54
C ILE A 25 -12.12 -1.03 -18.12
N LYS A 26 -11.99 -2.31 -18.49
CA LYS A 26 -12.93 -3.39 -18.16
C LYS A 26 -12.18 -4.66 -17.79
N ILE A 27 -12.76 -5.44 -16.88
CA ILE A 27 -12.25 -6.77 -16.52
C ILE A 27 -12.67 -7.74 -17.62
N GLN A 28 -11.73 -8.10 -18.50
CA GLN A 28 -12.02 -9.02 -19.62
C GLN A 28 -11.94 -10.49 -19.21
N TYR A 29 -11.09 -10.82 -18.23
CA TYR A 29 -10.82 -12.18 -17.81
C TYR A 29 -11.26 -12.39 -16.36
N LEU A 30 -12.44 -12.97 -16.18
CA LEU A 30 -13.04 -13.19 -14.86
C LEU A 30 -12.20 -14.03 -13.89
N PRO A 31 -11.37 -15.00 -14.33
CA PRO A 31 -10.50 -15.72 -13.41
C PRO A 31 -9.46 -14.84 -12.71
N TYR A 32 -9.25 -13.57 -13.09
CA TYR A 32 -8.50 -12.62 -12.25
C TYR A 32 -9.15 -12.39 -10.87
N LEU A 33 -10.45 -12.64 -10.74
CA LEU A 33 -11.18 -12.56 -9.48
C LEU A 33 -11.08 -13.85 -8.64
N ASP A 34 -10.54 -14.91 -9.23
CA ASP A 34 -10.31 -16.21 -8.60
C ASP A 34 -8.90 -16.21 -8.00
N PHE A 35 -8.78 -15.61 -6.81
CA PHE A 35 -7.54 -15.50 -6.07
C PHE A 35 -7.52 -16.50 -4.92
N ASP A 36 -6.35 -17.08 -4.66
CA ASP A 36 -6.10 -17.97 -3.53
C ASP A 36 -5.64 -17.17 -2.30
N PRO A 37 -6.49 -16.97 -1.28
CA PRO A 37 -6.13 -16.19 -0.10
C PRO A 37 -4.97 -16.78 0.71
N GLU A 38 -4.65 -18.06 0.55
CA GLU A 38 -3.51 -18.69 1.23
C GLU A 38 -2.16 -18.09 0.78
N SER A 39 -2.13 -17.34 -0.33
CA SER A 39 -0.93 -16.66 -0.82
C SER A 39 -0.69 -15.27 -0.22
N LEU A 40 -1.60 -14.75 0.61
CA LEU A 40 -1.40 -13.46 1.28
C LEU A 40 -0.21 -13.52 2.27
N ALA A 41 0.48 -12.39 2.43
CA ALA A 41 1.44 -12.19 3.52
C ALA A 41 0.79 -12.47 4.88
N LYS A 42 1.55 -12.76 5.94
CA LYS A 42 0.92 -12.94 7.26
C LYS A 42 0.56 -11.58 7.86
N PRO A 43 -0.51 -11.47 8.67
CA PRO A 43 -0.84 -10.22 9.37
C PRO A 43 0.33 -9.63 10.16
N PHE A 44 1.17 -10.49 10.75
CA PHE A 44 2.42 -10.09 11.40
C PHE A 44 3.38 -9.37 10.44
N ASP A 45 3.65 -9.96 9.27
CA ASP A 45 4.56 -9.38 8.26
C ASP A 45 4.04 -8.01 7.78
N ILE A 46 2.73 -7.89 7.63
CA ILE A 46 2.06 -6.64 7.25
C ILE A 46 2.20 -5.60 8.36
N GLY A 47 2.02 -6.00 9.62
CA GLY A 47 2.29 -5.16 10.78
C GLY A 47 3.71 -4.61 10.77
N CYS A 48 4.71 -5.48 10.57
CA CYS A 48 6.11 -5.06 10.43
C CYS A 48 6.29 -4.05 9.29
N ARG A 49 5.69 -4.32 8.12
CA ARG A 49 5.76 -3.41 6.97
C ARG A 49 5.10 -2.06 7.24
N ILE A 50 3.93 -2.02 7.88
CA ILE A 50 3.26 -0.77 8.29
C ILE A 50 4.20 0.09 9.14
N ILE A 51 4.79 -0.50 10.19
CA ILE A 51 5.71 0.21 11.09
C ILE A 51 6.93 0.74 10.34
N ILE A 52 7.51 -0.07 9.45
CA ILE A 52 8.68 0.34 8.66
C ILE A 52 8.34 1.48 7.70
N LEU A 53 7.22 1.41 6.98
CA LEU A 53 6.81 2.46 6.03
C LEU A 53 6.44 3.76 6.76
N TYR A 54 5.78 3.67 7.92
CA TYR A 54 5.54 4.83 8.78
C TYR A 54 6.87 5.46 9.24
N ALA A 55 7.79 4.65 9.75
CA ALA A 55 9.14 5.06 10.16
C ALA A 55 9.95 5.70 9.03
N VAL A 56 9.86 5.14 7.81
CA VAL A 56 10.48 5.65 6.59
C VAL A 56 9.92 7.02 6.22
N SER A 57 8.60 7.21 6.30
CA SER A 57 7.97 8.49 5.99
C SER A 57 8.43 9.62 6.93
N ILE A 58 8.63 9.31 8.22
CA ILE A 58 9.19 10.23 9.21
C ILE A 58 10.68 10.50 8.92
N ALA A 59 11.46 9.45 8.67
CA ALA A 59 12.90 9.54 8.41
C ALA A 59 13.23 10.32 7.12
N ALA A 60 12.33 10.30 6.14
CA ALA A 60 12.42 11.07 4.91
C ALA A 60 12.28 12.58 5.17
N GLN A 61 11.39 12.97 6.08
CA GLN A 61 11.09 14.36 6.42
C GLN A 61 12.03 14.94 7.49
N HIS A 62 12.56 14.07 8.36
CA HIS A 62 13.31 14.49 9.55
C HIS A 62 14.61 13.69 9.73
N GLU A 63 15.70 14.17 9.12
CA GLU A 63 17.02 13.53 9.19
C GLU A 63 17.49 13.27 10.64
N LYS A 64 17.20 14.20 11.56
CA LYS A 64 17.55 14.07 12.99
C LYS A 64 16.93 12.85 13.70
N HIS A 65 15.87 12.27 13.15
CA HIS A 65 15.19 11.12 13.75
C HIS A 65 15.69 9.77 13.24
N ARG A 66 16.45 9.74 12.14
CA ARG A 66 16.89 8.49 11.48
C ARG A 66 17.60 7.52 12.41
N GLN A 67 18.58 8.01 13.18
CA GLN A 67 19.34 7.17 14.11
C GLN A 67 18.44 6.58 15.21
N LYS A 68 17.59 7.42 15.83
CA LYS A 68 16.64 6.97 16.87
C LYS A 68 15.69 5.90 16.33
N ILE A 69 15.17 6.09 15.11
CA ILE A 69 14.26 5.14 14.47
C ILE A 69 14.98 3.82 14.17
N MET A 70 16.20 3.88 13.60
CA MET A 70 17.00 2.69 13.33
C MET A 70 17.30 1.88 14.61
N ASP A 71 17.65 2.56 15.70
CA ASP A 71 17.93 1.91 16.98
C ASP A 71 16.67 1.24 17.56
N TRP A 72 15.51 1.90 17.43
CA TRP A 72 14.23 1.32 17.83
C TRP A 72 13.85 0.09 16.99
N LEU A 73 13.93 0.16 15.66
CA LEU A 73 13.65 -0.98 14.78
C LEU A 73 14.58 -2.17 15.06
N LYS A 74 15.85 -1.93 15.43
CA LYS A 74 16.77 -2.99 15.86
C LYS A 74 16.39 -3.58 17.21
N ALA A 75 16.02 -2.74 18.19
CA ALA A 75 15.60 -3.20 19.51
C ALA A 75 14.34 -4.08 19.44
N GLU A 76 13.42 -3.75 18.54
CA GLU A 76 12.19 -4.50 18.31
C GLU A 76 12.34 -5.65 17.30
N SER A 77 13.58 -5.96 16.86
CA SER A 77 13.88 -7.01 15.87
C SER A 77 13.20 -6.84 14.50
N LEU A 78 12.78 -5.62 14.14
CA LEU A 78 12.20 -5.32 12.82
C LEU A 78 13.25 -4.98 11.75
N TRP A 79 14.49 -4.71 12.16
CA TRP A 79 15.55 -4.29 11.23
C TRP A 79 15.82 -5.30 10.12
N GLU A 80 15.59 -6.60 10.36
CA GLU A 80 15.75 -7.65 9.34
C GLU A 80 14.72 -7.58 8.21
N TYR A 81 13.59 -6.88 8.42
CA TYR A 81 12.55 -6.68 7.42
C TYR A 81 12.73 -5.36 6.64
N VAL A 82 13.69 -4.51 7.04
CA VAL A 82 13.95 -3.23 6.37
C VAL A 82 14.64 -3.48 5.03
N SER A 83 14.13 -2.90 3.96
CA SER A 83 14.65 -3.09 2.62
C SER A 83 16.01 -2.42 2.42
N GLU A 84 16.72 -2.76 1.34
CA GLU A 84 18.01 -2.14 1.03
C GLU A 84 17.86 -0.63 0.77
N ARG A 85 16.80 -0.23 0.08
CA ARG A 85 16.51 1.19 -0.19
C ARG A 85 16.17 1.95 1.08
N GLU A 86 15.37 1.36 1.96
CA GLU A 86 15.01 1.94 3.26
C GLU A 86 16.26 2.04 4.18
N THR A 87 17.11 1.02 4.18
CA THR A 87 18.41 1.04 4.87
C THR A 87 19.26 2.23 4.43
N LYS A 88 19.39 2.47 3.12
CA LYS A 88 20.11 3.63 2.58
C LYS A 88 19.53 4.97 3.04
N LEU A 89 18.21 5.06 3.23
CA LEU A 89 17.56 6.24 3.79
C LEU A 89 17.99 6.45 5.24
N PHE A 90 17.86 5.43 6.09
CA PHE A 90 18.20 5.52 7.51
C PHE A 90 19.68 5.81 7.75
N GLU A 91 20.58 5.24 6.96
CA GLU A 91 22.02 5.51 7.01
C GLU A 91 22.41 6.89 6.45
N GLY A 92 21.43 7.67 5.98
CA GLY A 92 21.65 9.01 5.44
C GLY A 92 22.35 9.03 4.09
N LYS A 93 22.38 7.91 3.37
CA LYS A 93 22.94 7.78 2.02
C LYS A 93 22.02 8.36 0.94
N VAL A 94 20.75 8.57 1.24
CA VAL A 94 19.79 9.26 0.36
C VAL A 94 19.84 10.77 0.60
N LYS A 95 20.32 11.52 -0.39
CA LYS A 95 20.43 13.00 -0.34
C LYS A 95 19.57 13.73 -1.37
N ASP A 96 19.09 13.02 -2.40
CA ASP A 96 18.24 13.62 -3.43
C ASP A 96 16.85 13.98 -2.90
N ARG A 97 16.40 15.21 -3.17
CA ARG A 97 15.11 15.72 -2.69
C ARG A 97 13.93 14.93 -3.27
N LYS A 98 14.00 14.53 -4.54
CA LYS A 98 12.93 13.77 -5.18
C LYS A 98 12.81 12.38 -4.53
N ALA A 99 13.93 11.71 -4.27
CA ALA A 99 13.95 10.45 -3.54
C ALA A 99 13.35 10.60 -2.12
N LEU A 100 13.68 11.66 -1.40
CA LEU A 100 13.09 11.92 -0.07
C LEU A 100 11.57 12.13 -0.14
N VAL A 101 11.09 12.89 -1.14
CA VAL A 101 9.64 13.05 -1.37
C VAL A 101 8.98 11.69 -1.66
N ASN A 102 9.60 10.85 -2.51
CA ASN A 102 9.06 9.51 -2.78
C ASN A 102 9.02 8.64 -1.52
N PHE A 103 10.04 8.70 -0.64
CA PHE A 103 9.98 8.00 0.63
C PHE A 103 8.90 8.55 1.57
N SER A 104 8.60 9.85 1.56
CA SER A 104 7.50 10.39 2.37
C SER A 104 6.14 9.88 1.92
N TRP A 105 5.95 9.60 0.63
CA TRP A 105 4.70 9.05 0.09
C TRP A 105 4.41 7.60 0.50
N GLN A 106 5.40 6.88 1.04
CA GLN A 106 5.18 5.51 1.55
C GLN A 106 4.22 5.46 2.75
N ILE A 107 3.86 6.60 3.33
CA ILE A 107 2.75 6.67 4.29
C ILE A 107 1.42 6.18 3.68
N GLU A 108 1.19 6.41 2.39
CA GLU A 108 -0.01 5.92 1.68
C GLU A 108 -0.04 4.40 1.57
N ALA A 109 1.15 3.80 1.37
CA ALA A 109 1.33 2.36 1.39
C ALA A 109 1.11 1.81 2.81
N ALA A 110 1.63 2.47 3.85
CA ALA A 110 1.38 2.09 5.24
C ALA A 110 -0.12 2.14 5.58
N TYR A 111 -0.82 3.19 5.15
CA TYR A 111 -2.23 3.40 5.42
C TYR A 111 -3.12 2.32 4.79
N VAL A 112 -2.91 1.97 3.51
CA VAL A 112 -3.71 0.90 2.87
C VAL A 112 -3.43 -0.49 3.48
N LEU A 113 -2.21 -0.74 3.94
CA LEU A 113 -1.89 -1.96 4.68
C LEU A 113 -2.59 -1.97 6.05
N ALA A 114 -2.64 -0.84 6.74
CA ALA A 114 -3.37 -0.73 8.01
C ALA A 114 -4.88 -0.92 7.83
N TRP A 115 -5.45 -0.39 6.75
CA TRP A 115 -6.84 -0.65 6.36
C TRP A 115 -7.08 -2.15 6.12
N SER A 116 -6.15 -2.85 5.46
CA SER A 116 -6.26 -4.30 5.23
C SER A 116 -6.29 -5.13 6.52
N LEU A 117 -5.74 -4.59 7.62
CA LEU A 117 -5.76 -5.20 8.95
C LEU A 117 -6.90 -4.66 9.84
N GLY A 118 -7.77 -3.80 9.31
CA GLY A 118 -8.89 -3.21 10.05
C GLY A 118 -8.47 -2.23 11.14
N LEU A 119 -7.22 -1.73 11.10
CA LEU A 119 -6.71 -0.74 12.06
C LEU A 119 -7.31 0.64 11.80
N VAL A 120 -7.56 0.97 10.54
CA VAL A 120 -8.29 2.15 10.10
C VAL A 120 -9.49 1.71 9.27
N THR A 121 -10.59 2.47 9.36
CA THR A 121 -11.87 2.04 8.74
C THR A 121 -12.14 2.71 7.39
N LYS A 122 -11.54 3.88 7.16
CA LYS A 122 -11.72 4.65 5.93
C LYS A 122 -10.61 4.33 4.95
N LEU A 123 -10.98 4.30 3.67
CA LEU A 123 -10.04 4.30 2.56
C LEU A 123 -10.66 5.10 1.42
N SER A 124 -9.96 6.13 0.95
CA SER A 124 -10.46 6.98 -0.14
C SER A 124 -10.81 6.15 -1.38
N ALA A 125 -12.06 6.23 -1.82
CA ALA A 125 -12.56 5.50 -2.99
C ALA A 125 -11.87 5.92 -4.29
N SER A 126 -11.37 7.16 -4.36
CA SER A 126 -10.67 7.73 -5.52
C SER A 126 -9.17 7.89 -5.28
N CYS A 127 -8.58 7.11 -4.37
CA CYS A 127 -7.15 7.17 -4.04
C CYS A 127 -6.67 8.61 -3.80
N GLN A 128 -7.41 9.42 -3.05
CA GLN A 128 -6.89 10.71 -2.60
C GLN A 128 -5.80 10.49 -1.54
N PRO A 129 -4.83 11.43 -1.44
CA PRO A 129 -3.89 11.45 -0.33
C PRO A 129 -4.62 11.44 1.00
N ILE A 130 -4.04 10.76 2.00
CA ILE A 130 -4.60 10.80 3.35
C ILE A 130 -4.69 12.25 3.83
N ASP A 131 -5.86 12.62 4.36
CA ASP A 131 -6.04 13.93 4.98
C ASP A 131 -5.59 13.93 6.46
N ASP A 132 -5.66 15.10 7.10
CA ASP A 132 -5.25 15.24 8.50
C ASP A 132 -6.11 14.38 9.45
N GLU A 133 -7.39 14.14 9.14
CA GLU A 133 -8.28 13.31 9.97
C GLU A 133 -7.89 11.84 9.85
N GLU A 134 -7.69 11.37 8.62
CA GLU A 134 -7.23 10.01 8.32
C GLU A 134 -5.85 9.73 8.90
N PHE A 135 -4.91 10.68 8.78
CA PHE A 135 -3.60 10.57 9.40
C PHE A 135 -3.69 10.50 10.93
N ASN A 136 -4.52 11.33 11.56
CA ASN A 136 -4.71 11.29 13.02
C ASN A 136 -5.33 9.96 13.48
N GLU A 137 -6.32 9.41 12.75
CA GLU A 137 -6.86 8.06 13.03
C GLU A 137 -5.72 7.02 12.98
N PHE A 138 -4.94 7.02 11.90
CA PHE A 138 -3.81 6.12 11.71
C PHE A 138 -2.74 6.24 12.82
N ASP A 139 -2.33 7.45 13.16
CA ASP A 139 -1.30 7.72 14.18
C ASP A 139 -1.74 7.25 15.58
N THR A 140 -3.05 7.26 15.87
CA THR A 140 -3.58 6.80 17.17
C THR A 140 -3.63 5.28 17.33
N VAL A 141 -3.64 4.52 16.24
CA VAL A 141 -3.80 3.05 16.26
C VAL A 141 -2.47 2.31 16.05
N ILE A 142 -1.41 3.02 15.66
CA ILE A 142 -0.07 2.46 15.49
C ILE A 142 0.84 2.84 16.66
N PRO A 143 1.74 1.95 17.10
CA PRO A 143 2.77 2.30 18.07
C PRO A 143 3.68 3.43 17.59
N SER A 144 3.92 4.39 18.48
CA SER A 144 4.84 5.49 18.24
C SER A 144 6.30 5.03 18.26
N VAL A 145 7.19 5.80 17.63
CA VAL A 145 8.64 5.51 17.63
C VAL A 145 9.21 5.43 19.05
N GLY A 146 9.64 4.24 19.44
CA GLY A 146 10.18 3.93 20.76
C GLY A 146 9.25 3.11 21.64
N GLU A 147 8.01 2.88 21.22
CA GLU A 147 7.07 2.01 21.93
C GLU A 147 7.27 0.52 21.59
N PRO A 148 6.96 -0.40 22.52
CA PRO A 148 7.04 -1.84 22.26
C PRO A 148 6.06 -2.29 21.18
N LEU A 149 6.50 -3.17 20.27
CA LEU A 149 5.71 -3.63 19.14
C LEU A 149 5.04 -4.99 19.33
N ASN A 150 5.54 -5.83 20.24
CA ASN A 150 5.10 -7.22 20.38
C ASN A 150 3.58 -7.36 20.57
N ASP A 151 3.01 -6.56 21.47
CA ASP A 151 1.57 -6.60 21.76
C ASP A 151 0.71 -6.14 20.59
N PHE A 152 1.23 -5.23 19.77
CA PHE A 152 0.57 -4.76 18.55
C PHE A 152 0.62 -5.85 17.47
N LEU A 153 1.81 -6.33 17.14
CA LEU A 153 2.05 -7.26 16.02
C LEU A 153 1.37 -8.62 16.19
N THR A 154 1.23 -9.10 17.43
CA THR A 154 0.66 -10.42 17.73
C THR A 154 -0.87 -10.47 17.71
N LYS A 155 -1.54 -9.31 17.66
CA LYS A 155 -3.01 -9.20 17.69
C LYS A 155 -3.64 -8.88 16.33
N LEU A 156 -2.81 -8.72 15.31
CA LEU A 156 -3.24 -8.34 13.97
C LEU A 156 -4.01 -9.47 13.28
N HIS A 157 -5.05 -9.08 12.56
CA HIS A 157 -5.88 -9.96 11.74
C HIS A 157 -6.35 -9.19 10.52
N TYR A 158 -6.67 -9.90 9.45
CA TYR A 158 -7.26 -9.27 8.28
C TYR A 158 -8.68 -8.81 8.53
N ILE A 159 -9.10 -7.81 7.74
CA ILE A 159 -10.50 -7.69 7.36
C ILE A 159 -10.91 -8.89 6.47
N ASP A 160 -11.97 -8.75 5.68
CA ASP A 160 -12.30 -9.74 4.65
C ASP A 160 -11.25 -9.76 3.51
N GLU A 161 -10.64 -10.92 3.28
CA GLU A 161 -9.58 -11.11 2.28
C GLU A 161 -10.09 -10.83 0.86
N THR A 162 -11.36 -11.16 0.55
CA THR A 162 -11.95 -10.86 -0.76
C THR A 162 -12.00 -9.36 -1.02
N THR A 163 -12.31 -8.57 0.01
CA THR A 163 -12.32 -7.10 -0.04
C THR A 163 -10.93 -6.53 -0.29
N ILE A 164 -9.88 -7.11 0.29
CA ILE A 164 -8.49 -6.71 0.03
C ILE A 164 -8.12 -6.97 -1.43
N ILE A 165 -8.52 -8.13 -1.97
CA ILE A 165 -8.24 -8.48 -3.37
C ILE A 165 -9.01 -7.59 -4.35
N ASP A 166 -10.26 -7.24 -4.05
CA ASP A 166 -11.03 -6.29 -4.85
C ASP A 166 -10.38 -4.90 -4.85
N GLU A 167 -9.83 -4.46 -3.72
CA GLU A 167 -9.08 -3.20 -3.64
C GLU A 167 -7.75 -3.27 -4.42
N ASN A 168 -7.04 -4.40 -4.36
CA ASN A 168 -5.84 -4.59 -5.16
C ASN A 168 -6.14 -4.51 -6.66
N LEU A 169 -7.16 -5.24 -7.13
CA LEU A 169 -7.54 -5.24 -8.54
C LEU A 169 -8.01 -3.85 -9.00
N PHE A 170 -8.72 -3.10 -8.15
CA PHE A 170 -9.05 -1.71 -8.46
C PHE A 170 -7.78 -0.87 -8.69
N ASN A 171 -6.81 -0.92 -7.78
CA ASN A 171 -5.57 -0.15 -7.90
C ASN A 171 -4.68 -0.62 -9.07
N GLU A 172 -4.71 -1.90 -9.41
CA GLU A 172 -4.07 -2.48 -10.60
C GLU A 172 -4.64 -1.85 -11.88
N LEU A 173 -5.97 -1.86 -12.04
CA LEU A 173 -6.67 -1.30 -13.19
C LEU A 173 -6.52 0.22 -13.30
N VAL A 174 -6.54 0.94 -12.18
CA VAL A 174 -6.26 2.38 -12.15
C VAL A 174 -4.83 2.65 -12.60
N THR A 175 -3.86 1.88 -12.12
CA THR A 175 -2.45 2.02 -12.53
C THR A 175 -2.27 1.75 -14.03
N THR A 176 -2.94 0.73 -14.57
CA THR A 176 -2.97 0.47 -16.02
C THR A 176 -3.49 1.67 -16.80
N TYR A 177 -4.60 2.27 -16.37
CA TYR A 177 -5.13 3.49 -16.99
C TYR A 177 -4.12 4.64 -16.94
N LEU A 178 -3.55 4.92 -15.76
CA LEU A 178 -2.60 6.02 -15.56
C LEU A 178 -1.33 5.85 -16.41
N ARG A 179 -0.87 4.62 -16.62
CA ARG A 179 0.25 4.31 -17.51
C ARG A 179 -0.11 4.52 -18.97
N ASP A 180 -1.28 4.04 -19.41
CA ASP A 180 -1.72 4.21 -20.79
C ASP A 180 -1.80 5.69 -21.17
N ILE A 181 -2.44 6.52 -20.34
CA ILE A 181 -2.52 7.96 -20.61
C ILE A 181 -1.14 8.62 -20.60
N TYR A 182 -0.23 8.19 -19.71
CA TYR A 182 1.14 8.71 -19.67
C TYR A 182 1.91 8.38 -20.95
N PHE A 183 1.87 7.13 -21.41
CA PHE A 183 2.54 6.69 -22.64
C PHE A 183 1.96 7.34 -23.89
N ASN A 184 0.64 7.57 -23.90
CA ASN A 184 -0.06 8.21 -25.01
C ASN A 184 -0.02 9.75 -24.96
N GLY A 185 0.56 10.35 -23.89
CA GLY A 185 0.63 11.80 -23.72
C GLY A 185 -0.73 12.47 -23.46
N ASN A 186 -1.70 11.70 -22.96
CA ASN A 186 -3.04 12.19 -22.62
C ASN A 186 -3.06 12.75 -21.19
N PRO A 187 -3.83 13.82 -20.91
CA PRO A 187 -4.00 14.31 -19.55
C PRO A 187 -4.82 13.33 -18.70
N ASN A 188 -4.51 13.27 -17.40
CA ASN A 188 -5.37 12.57 -16.44
C ASN A 188 -6.66 13.36 -16.23
N THR A 189 -7.79 12.81 -16.69
CA THR A 189 -9.13 13.38 -16.49
C THR A 189 -9.92 12.67 -15.38
N SER A 190 -9.33 11.63 -14.78
CA SER A 190 -9.93 10.93 -13.65
C SER A 190 -9.82 11.76 -12.36
N THR A 191 -10.59 11.41 -11.35
CA THR A 191 -10.48 12.00 -10.02
C THR A 191 -9.40 11.33 -9.16
N VAL A 192 -8.58 10.44 -9.74
CA VAL A 192 -7.60 9.63 -8.99
C VAL A 192 -6.25 10.35 -8.90
N ASP A 193 -5.69 10.43 -7.70
CA ASP A 193 -4.29 10.82 -7.52
C ASP A 193 -3.36 9.69 -7.96
N SER A 194 -2.45 10.02 -8.89
CA SER A 194 -1.54 9.02 -9.44
C SER A 194 -0.56 8.49 -8.41
N VAL A 195 0.02 9.36 -7.57
CA VAL A 195 1.07 8.96 -6.63
C VAL A 195 0.50 7.98 -5.61
N VAL A 196 -0.65 8.31 -5.04
CA VAL A 196 -1.36 7.46 -4.09
C VAL A 196 -1.73 6.12 -4.71
N SER A 197 -2.27 6.13 -5.94
CA SER A 197 -2.62 4.89 -6.63
C SER A 197 -1.41 3.96 -6.82
N PHE A 198 -0.24 4.49 -7.18
CA PHE A 198 0.97 3.68 -7.33
C PHE A 198 1.48 3.13 -5.99
N GLU A 199 1.47 3.92 -4.92
CA GLU A 199 1.87 3.47 -3.58
C GLU A 199 0.92 2.37 -3.05
N ARG A 200 -0.39 2.56 -3.21
CA ARG A 200 -1.39 1.56 -2.81
C ARG A 200 -1.28 0.28 -3.63
N HIS A 201 -1.11 0.40 -4.94
CA HIS A 201 -0.94 -0.75 -5.81
C HIS A 201 0.32 -1.55 -5.43
N LYS A 202 1.45 -0.88 -5.20
CA LYS A 202 2.68 -1.55 -4.74
C LYS A 202 2.44 -2.28 -3.41
N ALA A 203 1.84 -1.60 -2.44
CA ALA A 203 1.55 -2.18 -1.13
C ALA A 203 0.67 -3.43 -1.22
N LEU A 204 -0.40 -3.36 -2.01
CA LEU A 204 -1.34 -4.45 -2.19
C LEU A 204 -0.75 -5.60 -3.04
N ASN A 205 0.14 -5.32 -4.00
CA ASN A 205 0.90 -6.34 -4.72
C ASN A 205 1.86 -7.09 -3.82
N TRP A 206 2.54 -6.37 -2.92
CA TRP A 206 3.41 -6.98 -1.92
C TRP A 206 2.60 -7.85 -0.95
N LEU A 207 1.47 -7.33 -0.47
CA LEU A 207 0.54 -8.03 0.44
C LEU A 207 0.08 -9.35 -0.18
N ARG A 208 -0.39 -9.34 -1.43
CA ARG A 208 -0.87 -10.54 -2.13
C ARG A 208 0.22 -11.45 -2.66
N ARG A 209 1.50 -11.15 -2.38
CA ARG A 209 2.67 -11.86 -2.94
C ARG A 209 2.58 -12.02 -4.45
N PHE A 210 2.26 -10.94 -5.14
CA PHE A 210 2.11 -10.96 -6.60
C PHE A 210 3.37 -11.55 -7.25
N SER A 211 3.19 -12.53 -8.13
CA SER A 211 4.27 -13.30 -8.77
C SER A 211 5.22 -14.03 -7.79
N GLY A 212 4.79 -14.29 -6.56
CA GLY A 212 5.59 -14.94 -5.52
C GLY A 212 6.69 -14.04 -4.94
N ILE A 213 6.60 -12.73 -5.15
CA ILE A 213 7.61 -11.77 -4.66
C ILE A 213 7.34 -11.47 -3.18
N GLU A 214 8.34 -11.74 -2.33
CA GLU A 214 8.28 -11.45 -0.90
C GLU A 214 8.99 -10.13 -0.53
N GLU A 215 9.95 -9.72 -1.35
CA GLU A 215 10.80 -8.57 -1.12
C GLU A 215 10.13 -7.24 -1.49
N TRP A 216 10.19 -6.27 -0.57
CA TRP A 216 9.52 -4.98 -0.75
C TRP A 216 10.09 -4.15 -1.91
N ASP A 217 11.41 -4.19 -2.10
CA ASP A 217 12.08 -3.41 -3.16
C ASP A 217 11.91 -4.04 -4.55
N GLU A 218 11.62 -5.34 -4.62
CA GLU A 218 11.39 -6.09 -5.86
C GLU A 218 9.92 -6.09 -6.29
N THR A 219 9.00 -5.75 -5.37
CA THR A 219 7.58 -5.64 -5.71
C THR A 219 7.37 -4.51 -6.71
N ASP A 220 6.86 -4.87 -7.88
CA ASP A 220 6.53 -3.93 -8.93
C ASP A 220 5.01 -3.68 -9.03
N THR A 221 4.67 -2.72 -9.88
CA THR A 221 3.29 -2.41 -10.27
C THR A 221 3.07 -2.73 -11.74
N SER A 222 3.85 -3.65 -12.31
CA SER A 222 3.89 -3.90 -13.75
C SER A 222 2.56 -4.46 -14.24
N THR A 223 1.80 -3.60 -14.91
CA THR A 223 0.54 -3.87 -15.59
C THR A 223 0.57 -3.44 -17.03
#